data_AF-S5ZGB4-F1
#
_entry.id   AF-S5ZGB4-F1
#
_cell.length_a   1.000
_cell.length_b   1.000
_cell.length_c   1.000
_cell.angle_alpha   90.00
_cell.angle_beta   90.00
_cell.angle_gamma   90.00
#
_symmetry.space_group_name_H-M   'P 1'
#
loop_
_entity.id
_entity.type
_entity.pdbx_description
1 polymer ?
#
loop_
_entity_poly.entity_id
_entity_poly.type
_entity_poly.pdbx_seq_one_letter_code
_entity_poly.pdbx_strand_id
1 'polypeptide(L)'
;QYNSALGPYKGGLRFHPSVNLSILKFLGFEQILKNSLTTLPMGGGKGGSDFDPKGKSDNEVMRFCQSFMTELQRHVGAGTGVPAGDIGVGGREIGYLFGQYKRLRNEFTGVLTGKNIKWGGSLIRPEATGYGAV
;
A
#
# COMPACT_ATOMS: atom_id res chain seq x y z
N GLN A 1 -2.47 8.54 -6.98
CA GLN A 1 -1.59 9.64 -6.54
C GLN A 1 -2.44 10.91 -6.54
N TYR A 2 -2.77 11.47 -5.38
CA TYR A 2 -3.79 12.53 -5.28
C TYR A 2 -3.18 13.90 -4.97
N ASN A 3 -2.29 13.99 -3.99
CA ASN A 3 -1.55 15.22 -3.66
C ASN A 3 -0.19 14.90 -3.03
N SER A 4 0.86 15.64 -3.38
CA SER A 4 2.23 15.45 -2.88
C SER A 4 2.82 16.71 -2.23
N ALA A 5 1.99 17.67 -1.79
CA ALA A 5 2.47 18.95 -1.28
C ALA A 5 3.31 18.81 0.00
N LEU A 6 3.00 17.82 0.85
CA LEU A 6 3.71 17.57 2.11
C LEU A 6 4.77 16.46 2.02
N GLY A 7 4.89 15.76 0.88
CA GLY A 7 5.82 14.65 0.70
C GLY A 7 5.32 13.57 -0.27
N PRO A 8 5.99 12.41 -0.33
CA PRO A 8 5.62 11.30 -1.21
C PRO A 8 4.16 10.84 -1.01
N TYR A 9 3.52 10.36 -2.07
CA TYR A 9 2.14 9.87 -1.98
C TYR A 9 2.05 8.70 -1.00
N LYS A 10 1.16 8.79 0.00
CA LYS A 10 0.97 7.71 0.97
C LYS A 10 -0.49 7.27 1.00
N GLY A 11 -0.70 5.94 0.93
CA GLY A 11 -2.00 5.32 1.16
C GLY A 11 -2.04 3.83 0.85
N GLY A 12 -3.13 3.18 1.27
CA GLY A 12 -3.31 1.73 1.12
C GLY A 12 -3.71 1.28 -0.28
N LEU A 13 -3.41 0.01 -0.59
CA LEU A 13 -3.93 -0.74 -1.73
C LEU A 13 -5.12 -1.59 -1.28
N ARG A 14 -6.25 -1.50 -1.98
CA ARG A 14 -7.47 -2.30 -1.67
C ARG A 14 -7.76 -3.30 -2.78
N PHE A 15 -7.91 -4.59 -2.43
CA PHE A 15 -8.38 -5.63 -3.34
C PHE A 15 -9.77 -6.08 -2.91
N HIS A 16 -10.78 -5.65 -3.66
CA HIS A 16 -12.17 -5.96 -3.35
C HIS A 16 -13.03 -5.80 -4.62
N PRO A 17 -14.00 -6.68 -4.90
CA PRO A 17 -14.79 -6.65 -6.14
C PRO A 17 -15.59 -5.36 -6.36
N SER A 18 -15.82 -4.58 -5.31
CA SER A 18 -16.50 -3.28 -5.43
C SER A 18 -15.56 -2.14 -5.85
N VAL A 19 -14.23 -2.33 -5.85
CA VAL A 19 -13.26 -1.26 -6.14
C VAL A 19 -13.51 -0.70 -7.53
N ASN A 20 -13.63 0.63 -7.60
CA ASN A 20 -13.69 1.38 -8.83
C ASN A 20 -13.01 2.75 -8.62
N LEU A 21 -12.88 3.52 -9.70
CA LEU A 21 -12.20 4.82 -9.63
C LEU A 21 -12.86 5.80 -8.65
N SER A 22 -14.20 5.81 -8.55
CA SER A 22 -14.92 6.67 -7.61
C SER A 22 -14.51 6.39 -6.16
N ILE A 23 -14.53 5.11 -5.76
CA ILE A 23 -14.11 4.69 -4.42
C ILE A 23 -12.65 5.03 -4.14
N LEU A 24 -11.75 4.79 -5.11
CA LEU A 24 -10.33 5.10 -4.92
C LEU A 24 -10.08 6.60 -4.83
N LYS A 25 -10.83 7.42 -5.58
CA LYS A 25 -10.75 8.89 -5.47
C LYS A 25 -11.27 9.35 -4.11
N PHE A 26 -12.42 8.85 -3.66
CA PHE A 26 -12.97 9.18 -2.33
C PHE A 26 -11.95 8.87 -1.22
N LEU A 27 -11.45 7.63 -1.16
CA LEU A 27 -10.47 7.23 -0.14
C LEU A 27 -9.14 7.98 -0.29
N GLY A 28 -8.70 8.25 -1.52
CA GLY A 28 -7.46 8.97 -1.79
C GLY A 28 -7.53 10.45 -1.39
N PHE A 29 -8.71 11.06 -1.52
CA PHE A 29 -8.97 12.43 -1.10
C PHE A 29 -8.89 12.56 0.43
N GLU A 30 -9.63 11.71 1.16
CA GLU A 30 -9.57 11.71 2.64
C GLU A 30 -8.16 11.43 3.17
N GLN A 31 -7.40 10.57 2.48
CA GLN A 31 -6.03 10.23 2.85
C GLN A 31 -5.10 11.46 2.86
N ILE A 32 -5.35 12.49 2.03
CA ILE A 32 -4.58 13.74 2.05
C ILE A 32 -4.72 14.41 3.41
N LEU A 33 -5.97 14.65 3.82
CA LEU A 33 -6.28 15.36 5.06
C LEU A 33 -5.82 14.56 6.26
N LYS A 34 -6.07 13.25 6.27
CA LYS A 34 -5.61 12.35 7.31
C LYS A 34 -4.09 12.38 7.48
N ASN A 35 -3.33 12.33 6.39
CA ASN A 35 -1.87 12.35 6.45
C ASN A 35 -1.33 13.72 6.86
N SER A 36 -1.97 14.81 6.43
CA SER A 36 -1.59 16.17 6.83
C SER A 36 -1.65 16.37 8.34
N LEU A 37 -2.56 15.69 9.05
CA LEU A 37 -2.73 15.80 10.49
C LEU A 37 -1.68 15.03 11.30
N THR A 38 -0.89 14.15 10.69
CA THR A 38 0.09 13.34 11.43
C THR A 38 1.40 14.08 11.71
N THR A 39 1.55 15.32 11.25
CA THR A 39 2.79 16.13 11.29
C THR A 39 4.01 15.49 10.61
N LEU A 40 3.81 14.45 9.79
CA LEU A 40 4.86 13.75 9.05
C LEU A 40 4.82 14.16 7.58
N PRO A 41 5.96 14.08 6.85
CA PRO A 41 6.03 14.49 5.45
C PRO A 41 5.39 13.45 4.52
N MET A 42 4.06 13.41 4.49
CA MET A 42 3.27 12.45 3.72
C MET A 42 2.22 13.14 2.86
N GLY A 43 2.28 12.93 1.55
CA GLY A 43 1.18 13.25 0.63
C GLY A 43 0.03 12.24 0.74
N GLY A 44 -0.99 12.39 -0.09
CA GLY A 44 -2.17 11.51 -0.11
C GLY A 44 -2.32 10.72 -1.40
N GLY A 45 -2.73 9.46 -1.27
CA GLY A 45 -3.09 8.62 -2.40
C GLY A 45 -3.88 7.39 -1.98
N LYS A 46 -4.38 6.66 -2.98
CA LYS A 46 -4.98 5.34 -2.82
C LYS A 46 -4.76 4.55 -4.10
N GLY A 47 -4.76 3.23 -4.00
CA GLY A 47 -4.75 2.32 -5.14
C GLY A 47 -5.52 1.05 -4.82
N GLY A 48 -5.61 0.15 -5.79
CA GLY A 48 -6.33 -1.09 -5.62
C GLY A 48 -6.69 -1.76 -6.95
N SER A 49 -7.45 -2.83 -6.85
CA SER A 49 -8.06 -3.55 -7.96
C SER A 49 -9.38 -4.15 -7.51
N ASP A 50 -10.28 -4.32 -8.46
CA ASP A 50 -11.52 -5.11 -8.36
C ASP A 50 -11.27 -6.63 -8.22
N PHE A 51 -10.01 -7.07 -8.13
CA PHE A 51 -9.67 -8.44 -7.77
C PHE A 51 -10.26 -8.84 -6.42
N ASP A 52 -11.00 -9.95 -6.41
CA ASP A 52 -11.51 -10.57 -5.19
C ASP A 52 -10.54 -11.64 -4.68
N PRO A 53 -9.85 -11.41 -3.54
CA PRO A 53 -8.97 -12.41 -2.94
C PRO A 53 -9.75 -13.55 -2.27
N LYS A 54 -11.07 -13.41 -2.03
CA LYS A 54 -11.88 -14.44 -1.38
C LYS A 54 -11.98 -15.67 -2.29
N GLY A 55 -11.75 -16.84 -1.71
CA GLY A 55 -11.77 -18.10 -2.45
C GLY A 55 -10.56 -18.33 -3.38
N LYS A 56 -9.55 -17.44 -3.36
CA LYS A 56 -8.30 -17.63 -4.10
C LYS A 56 -7.29 -18.39 -3.26
N SER A 57 -6.59 -19.32 -3.90
CA SER A 57 -5.42 -19.97 -3.33
C SER A 57 -4.30 -18.97 -3.10
N ASP A 58 -3.38 -19.34 -2.22
CA ASP A 58 -2.19 -18.52 -1.93
C ASP A 58 -1.37 -18.21 -3.19
N ASN A 59 -1.23 -19.21 -4.07
CA ASN A 59 -0.52 -19.08 -5.35
C ASN A 59 -1.21 -18.13 -6.33
N GLU A 60 -2.55 -18.12 -6.37
CA GLU A 60 -3.29 -17.17 -7.22
C GLU A 60 -3.10 -15.73 -6.74
N VAL A 61 -3.18 -15.51 -5.41
CA VAL A 61 -2.92 -14.20 -4.82
C VAL A 61 -1.47 -13.76 -5.07
N MET A 62 -0.49 -14.67 -4.94
CA MET A 62 0.91 -14.37 -5.27
C MET A 62 1.09 -13.96 -6.72
N ARG A 63 0.56 -14.74 -7.67
CA ARG A 63 0.62 -14.43 -9.11
C ARG A 63 -0.04 -13.09 -9.43
N PHE A 64 -1.19 -12.81 -8.81
CA PHE A 64 -1.89 -11.53 -8.96
C PHE A 64 -1.03 -10.36 -8.45
N CYS A 65 -0.52 -10.44 -7.21
CA CYS A 65 0.36 -9.43 -6.64
C CYS A 65 1.60 -9.18 -7.51
N GLN A 66 2.21 -10.23 -8.05
CA GLN A 66 3.36 -10.10 -8.95
C GLN A 66 2.98 -9.41 -10.26
N SER A 67 1.85 -9.78 -10.87
CA SER A 67 1.34 -9.14 -12.08
C SER A 67 1.05 -7.66 -11.83
N PHE A 68 0.31 -7.34 -10.77
CA PHE A 68 -0.03 -5.99 -10.35
C PHE A 68 1.23 -5.12 -10.12
N MET A 69 2.22 -5.66 -9.40
CA MET A 69 3.47 -4.93 -9.14
C MET A 69 4.38 -4.79 -10.37
N THR A 70 4.24 -5.66 -11.37
CA THR A 70 5.01 -5.56 -12.63
C THR A 70 4.73 -4.25 -13.36
N GLU A 71 3.50 -3.76 -13.28
CA GLU A 71 3.15 -2.43 -13.75
C GLU A 71 3.39 -1.35 -12.68
N LEU A 72 2.88 -1.56 -11.45
CA LEU A 72 2.91 -0.52 -10.42
C LEU A 72 4.32 -0.01 -10.09
N GLN A 73 5.35 -0.86 -10.16
CA GLN A 73 6.73 -0.49 -9.78
C GLN A 73 7.27 0.75 -10.50
N ARG A 74 6.77 1.05 -11.71
CA ARG A 74 7.20 2.23 -12.48
C ARG A 74 6.71 3.54 -11.88
N HIS A 75 5.69 3.46 -11.03
CA HIS A 75 4.92 4.60 -10.52
C HIS A 75 5.06 4.79 -8.99
N VAL A 76 5.79 3.90 -8.33
CA VAL A 76 6.02 3.93 -6.88
C VAL A 76 7.50 3.84 -6.56
N GLY A 77 7.88 4.35 -5.40
CA GLY A 77 9.26 4.44 -4.96
C GLY A 77 9.36 5.24 -3.68
N ALA A 78 10.46 5.10 -2.95
CA ALA A 78 10.62 5.70 -1.61
C ALA A 78 10.44 7.24 -1.61
N GLY A 79 10.86 7.93 -2.67
CA GLY A 79 10.68 9.38 -2.84
C GLY A 79 9.46 9.81 -3.66
N THR A 80 8.64 8.87 -4.13
CA THR A 80 7.52 9.16 -5.05
C THR A 80 6.19 8.77 -4.45
N GLY A 81 6.00 7.47 -4.18
CA GLY A 81 4.76 6.92 -3.67
C GLY A 81 5.03 5.64 -2.89
N VAL A 82 4.50 5.57 -1.67
CA VAL A 82 4.77 4.51 -0.71
C VAL A 82 3.45 3.83 -0.32
N PRO A 83 3.00 2.78 -1.04
CA PRO A 83 1.76 2.10 -0.70
C PRO A 83 1.80 1.34 0.64
N ALA A 84 0.62 0.91 1.08
CA ALA A 84 0.41 0.12 2.30
C ALA A 84 -0.69 -0.93 2.09
N GLY A 85 -0.95 -1.73 3.13
CA GLY A 85 -2.11 -2.62 3.16
C GLY A 85 -3.44 -1.87 3.35
N ASP A 86 -4.53 -2.51 2.95
CA ASP A 86 -5.93 -2.12 3.17
C ASP A 86 -6.80 -3.38 3.05
N ILE A 87 -8.13 -3.25 2.88
CA ILE A 87 -9.03 -4.40 2.67
C ILE A 87 -8.53 -5.26 1.50
N GLY A 88 -8.33 -6.56 1.75
CA GLY A 88 -7.81 -7.51 0.77
C GLY A 88 -6.30 -7.46 0.52
N VAL A 89 -5.56 -6.55 1.18
CA VAL A 89 -4.09 -6.45 1.10
C VAL A 89 -3.52 -6.41 2.52
N GLY A 90 -3.20 -7.59 3.06
CA GLY A 90 -2.58 -7.77 4.35
C GLY A 90 -1.06 -7.93 4.27
N GLY A 91 -0.46 -8.44 5.35
CA GLY A 91 0.99 -8.67 5.43
C GLY A 91 1.50 -9.67 4.38
N ARG A 92 0.67 -10.65 3.99
CA ARG A 92 0.99 -11.62 2.93
C ARG A 92 1.12 -10.93 1.58
N GLU A 93 0.10 -10.17 1.17
CA GLU A 93 0.09 -9.46 -0.11
C GLU A 93 1.21 -8.43 -0.16
N ILE A 94 1.45 -7.69 0.93
CA ILE A 94 2.60 -6.77 1.04
C ILE A 94 3.93 -7.51 0.85
N GLY A 95 4.07 -8.74 1.35
CA GLY A 95 5.24 -9.58 1.09
C GLY A 95 5.43 -9.91 -0.39
N TYR A 96 4.38 -10.35 -1.07
CA TYR A 96 4.42 -10.66 -2.51
C TYR A 96 4.69 -9.43 -3.38
N LEU A 97 4.02 -8.32 -3.08
CA LEU A 97 4.23 -7.03 -3.74
C LEU A 97 5.67 -6.53 -3.52
N PHE A 98 6.19 -6.57 -2.30
CA PHE A 98 7.56 -6.15 -1.99
C PHE A 98 8.60 -7.05 -2.66
N GLY A 99 8.39 -8.36 -2.65
CA GLY A 99 9.26 -9.32 -3.32
C GLY A 99 9.37 -9.04 -4.82
N GLN A 100 8.24 -8.81 -5.49
CA GLN A 100 8.23 -8.48 -6.92
C GLN A 100 8.88 -7.12 -7.21
N TYR A 101 8.57 -6.09 -6.41
CA TYR A 101 9.21 -4.78 -6.54
C TYR A 101 10.74 -4.91 -6.44
N LYS A 102 11.23 -5.56 -5.38
CA LYS A 102 12.66 -5.75 -5.14
C LYS A 102 13.32 -6.48 -6.32
N ARG A 103 12.67 -7.52 -6.87
CA ARG A 103 13.18 -8.28 -8.02
C ARG A 103 13.29 -7.42 -9.28
N LEU A 104 12.30 -6.56 -9.55
CA LEU A 104 12.25 -5.75 -10.78
C LEU A 104 13.13 -4.51 -10.70
N ARG A 105 13.19 -3.87 -9.54
CA ARG A 105 13.96 -2.63 -9.31
C ARG A 105 15.39 -2.89 -8.88
N ASN A 106 15.70 -4.12 -8.45
CA ASN A 106 16.98 -4.51 -7.87
C ASN A 106 17.41 -3.63 -6.69
N GLU A 107 16.46 -3.25 -5.83
CA GLU A 107 16.72 -2.38 -4.68
C GLU A 107 15.92 -2.82 -3.44
N PHE A 108 16.55 -2.72 -2.27
CA PHE A 108 15.87 -2.90 -0.98
C PHE A 108 15.61 -1.52 -0.36
N THR A 109 14.42 -0.98 -0.59
CA THR A 109 14.05 0.36 -0.12
C THR A 109 12.68 0.39 0.55
N GLY A 110 12.36 1.50 1.20
CA GLY A 110 11.09 1.75 1.91
C GLY A 110 9.89 2.00 1.00
N VAL A 111 9.71 1.25 -0.10
CA VAL A 111 8.61 1.48 -1.04
C VAL A 111 7.24 1.03 -0.53
N LEU A 112 7.19 0.13 0.45
CA LEU A 112 5.95 -0.34 1.08
C LEU A 112 6.07 -0.26 2.61
N THR A 113 4.99 0.16 3.26
CA THR A 113 4.81 0.05 4.72
C THR A 113 3.93 -1.14 5.07
N GLY A 114 3.97 -1.59 6.33
CA GLY A 114 3.23 -2.80 6.76
C GLY A 114 4.00 -4.10 6.48
N LYS A 115 5.30 -3.99 6.20
CA LYS A 115 6.24 -5.10 6.03
C LYS A 115 6.37 -5.93 7.32
N ASN A 116 6.82 -7.18 7.21
CA ASN A 116 7.14 -7.99 8.37
C ASN A 116 8.40 -7.45 9.07
N ILE A 117 8.49 -7.62 10.40
CA ILE A 117 9.63 -7.15 11.20
C ILE A 117 10.98 -7.69 10.70
N LYS A 118 11.01 -8.91 10.16
CA LYS A 118 12.23 -9.55 9.65
C LYS A 118 12.85 -8.85 8.42
N TRP A 119 12.10 -7.98 7.73
CA TRP A 119 12.54 -7.33 6.50
C TRP A 119 12.03 -5.87 6.38
N GLY A 120 12.17 -5.11 7.46
CA GLY A 120 11.93 -3.65 7.46
C GLY A 120 10.51 -3.24 7.84
N GLY A 121 9.79 -4.11 8.57
CA GLY A 121 8.59 -3.75 9.31
C GLY A 121 8.90 -2.93 10.56
N SER A 122 7.86 -2.34 11.15
CA SER A 122 7.97 -1.61 12.43
C SER A 122 7.30 -2.42 13.53
N LEU A 123 7.88 -2.38 14.74
CA LEU A 123 7.18 -2.77 15.95
C LEU A 123 5.96 -1.84 16.15
N ILE A 124 4.99 -2.28 16.96
CA ILE A 124 3.74 -1.55 17.25
C ILE A 124 2.79 -1.41 16.04
N ARG A 125 3.16 -1.90 14.84
CA ARG A 125 2.29 -1.79 13.66
C ARG A 125 0.91 -2.44 13.84
N PRO A 126 0.75 -3.61 14.49
CA PRO A 126 -0.58 -4.15 14.78
C PRO A 126 -1.44 -3.26 15.68
N GLU A 127 -0.81 -2.60 16.66
CA GLU A 127 -1.48 -1.85 17.73
C GLU A 127 -1.69 -0.36 17.38
N ALA A 128 -0.88 0.19 16.47
CA ALA A 128 -0.75 1.63 16.22
C ALA A 128 -2.08 2.38 16.04
N THR A 129 -3.03 1.82 15.29
CA THR A 129 -4.33 2.48 15.08
C THR A 129 -5.21 2.44 16.32
N GLY A 130 -5.19 1.34 17.07
CA GLY A 130 -5.96 1.21 18.30
C GLY A 130 -5.39 2.10 19.41
N TYR A 131 -4.07 2.12 19.58
CA TYR A 131 -3.42 2.97 20.57
C TYR A 131 -3.57 4.46 20.27
N GLY A 132 -3.55 4.87 18.99
CA GLY A 132 -3.73 6.28 18.62
C GLY A 132 -5.16 6.80 18.79
N ALA A 133 -6.14 5.93 19.07
CA ALA A 133 -7.54 6.31 19.28
C ALA A 133 -7.90 6.50 20.77
N VAL A 134 -7.06 6.00 21.69
CA VAL A 134 -7.23 6.13 23.15
C VAL A 134 -6.40 7.32 23.64
#